data_AF-A0A7X1CAB3-F1
#
_entry.id   AF-A0A7X1CAB3-F1
#
_cell.length_a   1.000
_cell.length_b   1.000
_cell.length_c   1.000
_cell.angle_alpha   90.00
_cell.angle_beta   90.00
_cell.angle_gamma   90.00
#
_symmetry.space_group_name_H-M   'P 1'
#
loop_
_entity.id
_entity.type
_entity.pdbx_description
1 polymer ?
#
loop_
_entity_poly.entity_id
_entity_poly.type
_entity_poly.pdbx_seq_one_letter_code
_entity_poly.pdbx_strand_id
1 'polypeptide(L)'
;MKKRHLKKYLLVFVIALLASVGGYLTKNWQAYFPVSSISESTNVASENVNELASVEYKGIQVVSVNNQIPTFTQEELTLDNNTWQTFSYLDSLNRVGEANAMLHESLMPSKEREPLYVNPSGWKNRKTKTGWLYNRAHLIGFQLTGENNNPKNLMTATRSLNTPSMLEYENQVATYLHETNNHVRYRVSPIFKDNELVARGVEMQAQSIEDNELQFHVYIFNIEEGMVINYQDGTSTVERSNK
;
A
#
# COMPACT_ATOMS: atom_id res chain seq x y z
N MET A 1 -38.90 25.68 9.64
CA MET A 1 -38.01 25.20 8.56
C MET A 1 -36.78 26.11 8.48
N LYS A 2 -35.59 25.66 8.95
CA LYS A 2 -34.25 26.18 8.59
C LYS A 2 -33.17 25.47 9.42
N LYS A 3 -32.87 24.21 9.10
CA LYS A 3 -31.71 23.47 9.64
C LYS A 3 -31.09 22.56 8.56
N ARG A 4 -30.88 23.07 7.34
CA ARG A 4 -30.31 22.28 6.23
C ARG A 4 -29.13 22.90 5.48
N HIS A 5 -28.53 23.98 5.99
CA HIS A 5 -27.41 24.65 5.30
C HIS A 5 -26.08 24.73 6.07
N LEU A 6 -26.03 24.39 7.36
CA LEU A 6 -24.77 24.51 8.14
C LEU A 6 -23.80 23.33 7.97
N LYS A 7 -24.27 22.16 7.52
CA LYS A 7 -23.43 20.96 7.35
C LYS A 7 -22.54 20.98 6.09
N LYS A 8 -22.84 21.84 5.11
CA LYS A 8 -22.04 21.91 3.86
C LYS A 8 -20.75 22.74 4.02
N TYR A 9 -20.71 23.69 4.95
CA TYR A 9 -19.53 24.55 5.16
C TYR A 9 -18.52 23.97 6.16
N LEU A 10 -18.97 23.11 7.10
CA LEU A 10 -18.07 22.45 8.04
C LEU A 10 -17.18 21.39 7.36
N LEU A 11 -17.63 20.81 6.23
CA LEU A 11 -16.86 19.82 5.48
C LEU A 11 -15.80 20.48 4.57
N VAL A 12 -16.08 21.68 4.05
CA VAL A 12 -15.14 22.44 3.21
C VAL A 12 -13.97 23.03 4.01
N PHE A 13 -14.17 23.34 5.30
CA PHE A 13 -13.09 23.81 6.17
C PHE A 13 -12.07 22.73 6.55
N VAL A 14 -12.45 21.44 6.52
CA VAL A 14 -11.53 20.33 6.82
C VAL A 14 -10.59 20.05 5.63
N ILE A 15 -11.06 20.27 4.39
CA ILE A 15 -10.26 20.03 3.18
C ILE A 15 -9.26 21.19 2.92
N ALA A 16 -9.65 22.44 3.19
CA ALA A 16 -8.76 23.60 3.04
C ALA A 16 -7.67 23.68 4.13
N LEU A 17 -7.93 23.15 5.33
CA LEU A 17 -6.91 22.99 6.36
C LEU A 17 -5.90 21.90 6.00
N LEU A 18 -6.28 20.83 5.28
CA LEU A 18 -5.30 19.83 4.82
C LEU A 18 -4.41 20.35 3.69
N ALA A 19 -4.92 21.19 2.79
CA ALA A 19 -4.13 21.79 1.71
C ALA A 19 -3.19 22.91 2.19
N SER A 20 -3.58 23.70 3.20
CA SER A 20 -2.72 24.75 3.77
C SER A 20 -1.73 24.23 4.83
N VAL A 21 -2.03 23.10 5.45
CA VAL A 21 -1.12 22.40 6.37
C VAL A 21 -0.15 21.48 5.60
N GLY A 22 -0.44 21.08 4.36
CA GLY A 22 0.46 20.29 3.50
C GLY A 22 1.85 20.91 3.33
N GLY A 23 1.93 22.21 3.08
CA GLY A 23 3.22 22.91 2.94
C GLY A 23 3.99 23.13 4.26
N TYR A 24 3.33 22.99 5.43
CA TYR A 24 3.98 23.15 6.74
C TYR A 24 4.30 21.80 7.41
N LEU A 25 3.57 20.72 7.06
CA LEU A 25 3.82 19.37 7.57
C LEU A 25 4.95 18.62 6.85
N THR A 26 5.25 18.92 5.59
CA THR A 26 6.35 18.25 4.86
C THR A 26 7.70 18.43 5.52
N LYS A 27 7.93 19.53 6.25
CA LYS A 27 9.20 19.77 6.96
C LYS A 27 9.39 18.94 8.24
N ASN A 28 8.33 18.33 8.79
CA ASN A 28 8.40 17.62 10.08
C ASN A 28 7.88 16.17 10.02
N TRP A 29 7.50 15.63 8.84
CA TRP A 29 7.03 14.25 8.71
C TRP A 29 8.02 13.23 9.27
N GLN A 30 9.29 13.42 8.96
CA GLN A 30 10.41 12.58 9.41
C GLN A 30 10.59 12.55 10.93
N ALA A 31 10.04 13.54 11.66
CA ALA A 31 10.05 13.60 13.12
C ALA A 31 8.90 12.81 13.77
N TYR A 32 7.81 12.52 13.04
CA TYR A 32 6.65 11.75 13.52
C TYR A 32 6.64 10.30 13.04
N PHE A 33 7.27 10.03 11.90
CA PHE A 33 7.55 8.70 11.38
C PHE A 33 9.05 8.64 11.04
N PRO A 34 9.92 8.47 12.04
CA PRO A 34 11.32 8.19 11.72
C PRO A 34 11.32 6.95 10.83
N VAL A 35 11.97 7.02 9.67
CA VAL A 35 12.33 5.83 8.88
C VAL A 35 12.91 4.88 9.91
N SER A 36 12.16 3.84 10.26
CA SER A 36 12.68 2.83 11.15
C SER A 36 13.90 2.34 10.41
N SER A 37 15.09 2.65 10.92
CA SER A 37 16.35 2.20 10.34
C SER A 37 16.21 0.70 10.25
N ILE A 38 15.89 0.18 9.06
CA ILE A 38 15.61 -1.23 8.87
C ILE A 38 16.94 -1.89 9.21
N SER A 39 16.99 -2.53 10.38
CA SER A 39 18.25 -3.08 10.87
C SER A 39 18.70 -4.14 9.88
N GLU A 40 19.99 -4.16 9.57
CA GLU A 40 20.66 -5.10 8.66
C GLU A 40 20.27 -6.57 8.92
N SER A 41 19.83 -6.88 10.16
CA SER A 41 19.30 -8.18 10.61
C SER A 41 17.91 -8.57 10.09
N THR A 42 17.21 -7.72 9.33
CA THR A 42 15.84 -7.96 8.84
C THR A 42 15.73 -8.06 7.33
N ASN A 43 16.85 -8.14 6.62
CA ASN A 43 16.85 -8.31 5.18
C ASN A 43 16.51 -9.76 4.79
N VAL A 44 15.52 -9.92 3.91
CA VAL A 44 15.25 -11.17 3.21
C VAL A 44 16.03 -11.16 1.90
N ALA A 45 17.07 -12.00 1.82
CA ALA A 45 17.78 -12.30 0.58
C ALA A 45 16.90 -13.18 -0.30
N SER A 46 15.99 -12.55 -1.04
CA SER A 46 15.08 -13.21 -1.98
C SER A 46 14.91 -12.31 -3.19
N GLU A 47 15.18 -12.85 -4.37
CA GLU A 47 14.84 -12.22 -5.66
C GLU A 47 13.49 -12.74 -6.19
N ASN A 48 12.87 -13.73 -5.51
CA ASN A 48 11.68 -14.43 -5.99
C ASN A 48 10.49 -14.26 -5.04
N VAL A 49 9.41 -13.70 -5.57
CA VAL A 49 8.10 -13.53 -4.92
C VAL A 49 7.59 -14.80 -4.21
N ASN A 50 7.85 -15.99 -4.76
CA ASN A 50 7.40 -17.25 -4.16
C ASN A 50 8.10 -17.58 -2.83
N GLU A 51 9.33 -17.11 -2.63
CA GLU A 51 10.06 -17.31 -1.38
C GLU A 51 9.48 -16.43 -0.26
N LEU A 52 8.94 -15.26 -0.60
CA LEU A 52 8.27 -14.35 0.34
C LEU A 52 7.05 -14.99 1.02
N ALA A 53 6.35 -15.91 0.33
CA ALA A 53 5.21 -16.64 0.90
C ALA A 53 5.60 -17.58 2.06
N SER A 54 6.89 -17.90 2.18
CA SER A 54 7.45 -18.76 3.24
C SER A 54 8.12 -17.96 4.36
N VAL A 55 8.21 -16.63 4.24
CA VAL A 55 8.85 -15.79 5.27
C VAL A 55 7.93 -15.72 6.49
N GLU A 56 8.51 -16.07 7.65
CA GLU A 56 7.80 -16.04 8.92
C GLU A 56 7.86 -14.66 9.58
N TYR A 57 6.75 -14.23 10.18
CA TYR A 57 6.70 -13.00 10.95
C TYR A 57 7.48 -13.15 12.26
N LYS A 58 8.51 -12.32 12.45
CA LYS A 58 9.39 -12.33 13.63
C LYS A 58 9.24 -11.10 14.52
N GLY A 59 8.05 -10.50 14.54
CA GLY A 59 7.75 -9.30 15.34
C GLY A 59 8.01 -7.97 14.63
N ILE A 60 8.43 -8.00 13.35
CA ILE A 60 8.69 -6.81 12.54
C ILE A 60 7.81 -6.90 11.28
N GLN A 61 6.94 -5.91 11.10
CA GLN A 61 5.90 -5.94 10.07
C GLN A 61 6.43 -5.58 8.67
N VAL A 62 7.48 -4.77 8.59
CA VAL A 62 8.10 -4.35 7.33
C VAL A 62 9.53 -4.84 7.32
N VAL A 63 9.89 -5.62 6.31
CA VAL A 63 11.24 -6.17 6.14
C VAL A 63 11.81 -5.68 4.81
N SER A 64 13.11 -5.40 4.80
CA SER A 64 13.83 -5.14 3.55
C SER A 64 13.92 -6.43 2.74
N VAL A 65 13.84 -6.31 1.43
CA VAL A 65 14.06 -7.40 0.48
C VAL A 65 15.22 -7.01 -0.42
N ASN A 66 16.13 -7.94 -0.68
CA ASN A 66 17.26 -7.71 -1.58
C ASN A 66 18.06 -6.43 -1.26
N ASN A 67 18.30 -6.13 0.02
CA ASN A 67 18.98 -4.89 0.46
C ASN A 67 18.28 -3.60 -0.03
N GLN A 68 16.96 -3.60 -0.17
CA GLN A 68 16.16 -2.52 -0.74
C GLN A 68 16.39 -2.28 -2.24
N ILE A 69 17.04 -3.21 -2.95
CA ILE A 69 17.32 -3.13 -4.38
C ILE A 69 16.17 -3.82 -5.17
N PRO A 70 15.39 -3.10 -5.98
CA PRO A 70 14.38 -3.66 -6.86
C PRO A 70 14.98 -4.61 -7.90
N THR A 71 14.17 -5.53 -8.40
CA THR A 71 14.54 -6.55 -9.38
C THR A 71 14.06 -6.22 -10.80
N PHE A 72 13.80 -4.94 -11.09
CA PHE A 72 13.38 -4.48 -12.41
C PHE A 72 14.44 -4.78 -13.48
N THR A 73 13.99 -5.30 -14.62
CA THR A 73 14.87 -5.46 -15.79
C THR A 73 15.13 -4.11 -16.47
N GLN A 74 16.20 -4.01 -17.26
CA GLN A 74 16.50 -2.78 -18.00
C GLN A 74 15.37 -2.37 -18.96
N GLU A 75 14.67 -3.33 -19.55
CA GLU A 75 13.53 -3.08 -20.43
C GLU A 75 12.36 -2.41 -19.68
N GLU A 76 12.17 -2.77 -18.41
CA GLU A 76 11.12 -2.20 -17.56
C GLU A 76 11.43 -0.79 -17.02
N LEU A 77 12.70 -0.38 -17.10
CA LEU A 77 13.16 0.95 -16.67
C LEU A 77 13.09 1.97 -17.83
N THR A 78 12.64 1.57 -19.02
CA THR A 78 12.52 2.47 -20.17
C THR A 78 11.28 3.37 -20.08
N LEU A 79 11.40 4.58 -20.64
CA LEU A 79 10.29 5.54 -20.79
C LEU A 79 9.64 5.50 -22.17
N ASP A 80 9.82 4.42 -22.93
CA ASP A 80 9.27 4.28 -24.29
C ASP A 80 7.74 4.42 -24.31
N ASN A 81 7.08 3.95 -23.25
CA ASN A 81 5.63 4.08 -23.05
C ASN A 81 5.23 5.24 -22.15
N ASN A 82 6.18 6.14 -21.81
CA ASN A 82 6.02 7.24 -20.87
C ASN A 82 5.35 6.78 -19.57
N THR A 83 4.11 7.19 -19.31
CA THR A 83 3.36 6.87 -18.10
C THR A 83 2.31 5.80 -18.37
N TRP A 84 2.23 4.81 -17.48
CA TRP A 84 1.29 3.70 -17.65
C TRP A 84 1.00 3.02 -16.31
N GLN A 85 -0.11 2.27 -16.26
CA GLN A 85 -0.42 1.34 -15.17
C GLN A 85 -1.06 0.08 -15.74
N THR A 86 -0.77 -1.08 -15.16
CA THR A 86 -1.36 -2.36 -15.53
C THR A 86 -1.67 -3.19 -14.29
N PHE A 87 -2.74 -3.97 -14.38
CA PHE A 87 -3.20 -4.85 -13.31
C PHE A 87 -3.40 -6.24 -13.86
N SER A 88 -2.85 -7.24 -13.16
CA SER A 88 -3.12 -8.64 -13.43
C SER A 88 -4.62 -8.93 -13.41
N TYR A 89 -5.06 -9.91 -14.21
CA TYR A 89 -6.39 -10.46 -14.04
C TYR A 89 -6.53 -11.10 -12.65
N LEU A 90 -7.76 -11.10 -12.13
CA LEU A 90 -8.04 -11.92 -10.96
C LEU A 90 -7.82 -13.38 -11.31
N ASP A 91 -7.24 -14.15 -10.38
CA ASP A 91 -7.07 -15.58 -10.58
C ASP A 91 -8.38 -16.36 -10.37
N SER A 92 -8.32 -17.69 -10.48
CA SER A 92 -9.50 -18.57 -10.32
C SER A 92 -10.13 -18.53 -8.92
N LEU A 93 -9.45 -17.97 -7.92
CA LEU A 93 -9.94 -17.77 -6.56
C LEU A 93 -10.41 -16.32 -6.32
N ASN A 94 -10.52 -15.51 -7.39
CA ASN A 94 -10.81 -14.09 -7.38
C ASN A 94 -9.77 -13.25 -6.63
N ARG A 95 -8.52 -13.71 -6.55
CA ARG A 95 -7.42 -13.00 -5.88
C ARG A 95 -6.79 -12.02 -6.85
N VAL A 96 -6.41 -10.86 -6.33
CA VAL A 96 -5.62 -9.87 -7.07
C VAL A 96 -4.23 -10.40 -7.37
N GLY A 97 -3.65 -10.00 -8.49
CA GLY A 97 -2.26 -10.29 -8.85
C GLY A 97 -1.38 -9.04 -8.83
N GLU A 98 -0.21 -9.14 -9.44
CA GLU A 98 0.75 -8.04 -9.54
C GLU A 98 0.13 -6.80 -10.21
N ALA A 99 0.41 -5.64 -9.64
CA ALA A 99 0.09 -4.32 -10.18
C ALA A 99 1.38 -3.56 -10.49
N ASN A 100 1.45 -2.98 -11.68
CA ASN A 100 2.62 -2.27 -12.18
C ASN A 100 2.26 -0.87 -12.65
N ALA A 101 3.20 0.06 -12.54
CA ALA A 101 3.12 1.36 -13.17
C ALA A 101 4.49 1.94 -13.48
N MET A 102 4.49 2.82 -14.48
CA MET A 102 5.46 3.91 -14.60
C MET A 102 4.73 5.19 -14.18
N LEU A 103 4.99 5.60 -12.95
CA LEU A 103 4.31 6.70 -12.29
C LEU A 103 4.94 8.03 -12.68
N HIS A 104 4.12 9.07 -12.75
CA HIS A 104 4.48 10.47 -12.94
C HIS A 104 3.34 11.32 -12.35
N GLU A 105 3.61 12.58 -12.02
CA GLU A 105 2.60 13.50 -11.47
C GLU A 105 1.33 13.58 -12.34
N SER A 106 1.47 13.43 -13.66
CA SER A 106 0.34 13.45 -14.61
C SER A 106 -0.70 12.34 -14.41
N LEU A 107 -0.36 11.24 -13.71
CA LEU A 107 -1.32 10.18 -13.36
C LEU A 107 -2.10 10.50 -12.07
N MET A 108 -1.60 11.42 -11.25
CA MET A 108 -2.19 11.71 -9.95
C MET A 108 -3.58 12.35 -10.12
N PRO A 109 -4.56 12.00 -9.26
CA PRO A 109 -5.93 12.43 -9.45
C PRO A 109 -6.13 13.91 -9.12
N SER A 110 -6.88 14.60 -9.97
CA SER A 110 -7.44 15.93 -9.68
C SER A 110 -8.83 15.87 -9.03
N LYS A 111 -9.46 14.69 -8.98
CA LYS A 111 -10.80 14.47 -8.44
C LYS A 111 -10.73 13.85 -7.06
N GLU A 112 -11.77 14.10 -6.26
CA GLU A 112 -11.92 13.46 -4.96
C GLU A 112 -12.15 11.95 -5.09
N ARG A 113 -11.60 11.21 -4.14
CA ARG A 113 -11.80 9.75 -4.01
C ARG A 113 -13.25 9.44 -3.63
N GLU A 114 -13.86 8.46 -4.30
CA GLU A 114 -15.19 7.98 -3.93
C GLU A 114 -15.12 6.82 -2.92
N PRO A 115 -16.20 6.54 -2.17
CA PRO A 115 -16.24 5.39 -1.27
C PRO A 115 -15.96 4.05 -1.97
N LEU A 116 -15.20 3.19 -1.29
CA LEU A 116 -14.90 1.84 -1.78
C LEU A 116 -15.99 0.83 -1.43
N TYR A 117 -16.43 0.05 -2.42
CA TYR A 117 -17.51 -0.93 -2.27
C TYR A 117 -17.18 -2.35 -2.77
N VAL A 118 -16.08 -2.54 -3.49
CA VAL A 118 -15.63 -3.88 -3.92
C VAL A 118 -15.23 -4.72 -2.71
N ASN A 119 -15.68 -5.96 -2.63
CA ASN A 119 -15.19 -6.92 -1.62
C ASN A 119 -14.19 -7.86 -2.28
N PRO A 120 -12.89 -7.79 -1.93
CA PRO A 120 -11.87 -8.69 -2.48
C PRO A 120 -12.02 -10.13 -2.00
N SER A 121 -11.17 -11.03 -2.51
CA SER A 121 -11.04 -12.38 -1.98
C SER A 121 -10.83 -12.37 -0.46
N GLY A 122 -11.46 -13.35 0.23
CA GLY A 122 -11.34 -13.48 1.68
C GLY A 122 -11.98 -12.34 2.50
N TRP A 123 -12.81 -11.48 1.90
CA TRP A 123 -13.42 -10.38 2.64
C TRP A 123 -14.43 -10.86 3.70
N LYS A 124 -13.96 -11.02 4.95
CA LYS A 124 -14.77 -11.35 6.13
C LYS A 124 -14.44 -10.40 7.27
N ASN A 125 -14.88 -9.16 7.14
CA ASN A 125 -14.50 -8.08 8.06
C ASN A 125 -15.10 -8.26 9.47
N ARG A 126 -14.34 -7.82 10.47
CA ARG A 126 -14.68 -7.93 11.88
C ARG A 126 -14.47 -6.60 12.58
N LYS A 127 -15.40 -6.20 13.43
CA LYS A 127 -15.23 -5.04 14.31
C LYS A 127 -14.35 -5.41 15.50
N THR A 128 -13.27 -4.66 15.71
CA THR A 128 -12.35 -4.72 16.84
C THR A 128 -12.60 -3.54 17.78
N LYS A 129 -11.82 -3.41 18.86
CA LYS A 129 -11.89 -2.25 19.77
C LYS A 129 -11.49 -0.93 19.10
N THR A 130 -10.63 -0.99 18.07
CA THR A 130 -10.04 0.17 17.40
C THR A 130 -10.64 0.47 16.03
N GLY A 131 -11.58 -0.35 15.55
CA GLY A 131 -12.24 -0.12 14.26
C GLY A 131 -12.64 -1.42 13.57
N TRP A 132 -12.62 -1.42 12.24
CA TRP A 132 -12.78 -2.62 11.42
C TRP A 132 -11.42 -3.22 11.11
N LEU A 133 -11.27 -4.54 11.24
CA LEU A 133 -9.99 -5.24 11.01
C LEU A 133 -9.44 -5.00 9.60
N TYR A 134 -10.27 -5.19 8.57
CA TYR A 134 -9.83 -5.11 7.19
C TYR A 134 -10.20 -3.79 6.53
N ASN A 135 -9.27 -3.28 5.75
CA ASN A 135 -9.45 -2.26 4.74
C ASN A 135 -9.49 -2.91 3.34
N ARG A 136 -10.14 -2.22 2.40
CA ARG A 136 -9.99 -2.48 0.97
C ARG A 136 -8.73 -1.75 0.53
N ALA A 137 -7.59 -2.40 0.67
CA ALA A 137 -6.30 -1.79 0.38
C ALA A 137 -6.08 -1.76 -1.13
N HIS A 138 -5.64 -0.60 -1.63
CA HIS A 138 -5.20 -0.46 -3.00
C HIS A 138 -3.82 -1.10 -3.17
N LEU A 139 -3.54 -1.73 -4.31
CA LEU A 139 -2.16 -2.13 -4.65
C LEU A 139 -1.36 -0.92 -5.12
N ILE A 140 -1.93 -0.16 -6.06
CA ILE A 140 -1.46 1.17 -6.42
C ILE A 140 -2.46 2.18 -5.83
N GLY A 141 -2.01 2.93 -4.83
CA GLY A 141 -2.83 3.87 -4.08
C GLY A 141 -3.53 4.91 -4.97
N PHE A 142 -4.77 5.26 -4.61
CA PHE A 142 -5.55 6.29 -5.30
C PHE A 142 -4.75 7.58 -5.53
N GLN A 143 -3.91 8.00 -4.58
CA GLN A 143 -3.12 9.22 -4.71
C GLN A 143 -2.14 9.20 -5.88
N LEU A 144 -1.71 8.02 -6.34
CA LEU A 144 -0.70 7.87 -7.39
C LEU A 144 -1.33 7.85 -8.79
N THR A 145 -2.52 7.27 -8.95
CA THR A 145 -3.12 7.07 -10.29
C THR A 145 -4.62 7.35 -10.41
N GLY A 146 -5.28 7.72 -9.31
CA GLY A 146 -6.73 7.95 -9.28
C GLY A 146 -7.59 6.68 -9.37
N GLU A 147 -6.99 5.50 -9.44
CA GLU A 147 -7.71 4.23 -9.44
C GLU A 147 -8.50 4.04 -8.15
N ASN A 148 -9.81 3.82 -8.27
CA ASN A 148 -10.70 3.77 -7.12
C ASN A 148 -11.31 2.37 -6.91
N ASN A 149 -12.43 2.04 -7.54
CA ASN A 149 -13.15 0.78 -7.34
C ASN A 149 -12.78 -0.33 -8.34
N ASN A 150 -11.51 -0.38 -8.78
CA ASN A 150 -11.04 -1.43 -9.68
C ASN A 150 -10.83 -2.73 -8.89
N PRO A 151 -11.57 -3.81 -9.19
CA PRO A 151 -11.46 -5.06 -8.44
C PRO A 151 -10.10 -5.73 -8.57
N LYS A 152 -9.33 -5.43 -9.63
CA LYS A 152 -7.96 -5.93 -9.82
C LYS A 152 -6.92 -5.18 -8.99
N ASN A 153 -7.30 -4.06 -8.36
CA ASN A 153 -6.43 -3.20 -7.58
C ASN A 153 -6.82 -3.18 -6.09
N LEU A 154 -7.76 -4.03 -5.63
CA LEU A 154 -8.23 -4.00 -4.25
C LEU A 154 -8.05 -5.36 -3.57
N MET A 155 -7.34 -5.34 -2.44
CA MET A 155 -7.04 -6.53 -1.63
C MET A 155 -7.66 -6.43 -0.23
N THR A 156 -8.02 -7.57 0.36
CA THR A 156 -8.33 -7.68 1.79
C THR A 156 -7.04 -7.52 2.58
N ALA A 157 -6.85 -6.39 3.25
CA ALA A 157 -5.66 -6.15 4.06
C ALA A 157 -6.01 -5.59 5.43
N THR A 158 -5.17 -5.87 6.42
CA THR A 158 -5.32 -5.32 7.77
C THR A 158 -5.18 -3.80 7.78
N ARG A 159 -5.62 -3.18 8.87
CA ARG A 159 -5.45 -1.74 9.02
C ARG A 159 -3.99 -1.39 9.05
N SER A 160 -3.16 -2.09 9.84
CA SER A 160 -1.74 -1.77 9.98
C SER A 160 -0.95 -1.93 8.68
N LEU A 161 -1.23 -2.98 7.89
CA LEU A 161 -0.61 -3.13 6.56
C LEU A 161 -0.97 -1.95 5.67
N ASN A 162 -2.27 -1.61 5.57
CA ASN A 162 -2.71 -0.49 4.75
C ASN A 162 -2.19 0.86 5.27
N THR A 163 -2.19 1.06 6.60
CA THR A 163 -1.78 2.29 7.27
C THR A 163 -1.32 2.00 8.70
N PRO A 164 -0.07 2.31 9.07
CA PRO A 164 0.86 3.18 8.34
C PRO A 164 1.73 2.50 7.27
N SER A 165 1.81 1.16 7.22
CA SER A 165 2.91 0.49 6.54
C SER A 165 3.01 0.77 5.03
N MET A 166 2.00 0.44 4.21
CA MET A 166 2.05 0.76 2.77
C MET A 166 2.07 2.28 2.53
N LEU A 167 1.27 3.03 3.29
CA LEU A 167 1.11 4.47 3.13
C LEU A 167 2.44 5.23 3.25
N GLU A 168 3.35 4.79 4.12
CA GLU A 168 4.69 5.38 4.24
C GLU A 168 5.45 5.34 2.89
N TYR A 169 5.50 4.18 2.24
CA TYR A 169 6.17 4.02 0.94
C TYR A 169 5.43 4.72 -0.20
N GLU A 170 4.09 4.69 -0.19
CA GLU A 170 3.29 5.46 -1.15
C GLU A 170 3.56 6.96 -1.06
N ASN A 171 3.74 7.50 0.16
CA ASN A 171 4.03 8.92 0.36
C ASN A 171 5.45 9.30 -0.06
N GLN A 172 6.43 8.41 0.09
CA GLN A 172 7.78 8.62 -0.44
C GLN A 172 7.74 8.78 -1.97
N VAL A 173 7.03 7.88 -2.65
CA VAL A 173 6.82 7.96 -4.11
C VAL A 173 6.08 9.25 -4.47
N ALA A 174 4.94 9.55 -3.83
CA ALA A 174 4.15 10.73 -4.15
C ALA A 174 4.92 12.04 -3.94
N THR A 175 5.72 12.13 -2.87
CA THR A 175 6.56 13.30 -2.58
C THR A 175 7.61 13.47 -3.66
N TYR A 176 8.32 12.38 -4.02
CA TYR A 176 9.33 12.41 -5.08
C TYR A 176 8.73 12.89 -6.41
N LEU A 177 7.58 12.34 -6.81
CA LEU A 177 6.90 12.72 -8.05
C LEU A 177 6.53 14.22 -8.07
N HIS A 178 6.03 14.77 -6.95
CA HIS A 178 5.70 16.18 -6.85
C HIS A 178 6.92 17.11 -6.84
N GLU A 179 8.00 16.71 -6.18
CA GLU A 179 9.18 17.58 -6.00
C GLU A 179 10.05 17.65 -7.25
N THR A 180 10.08 16.57 -8.03
CA THR A 180 11.00 16.42 -9.16
C THR A 180 10.31 16.47 -10.51
N ASN A 181 9.02 16.14 -10.57
CA ASN A 181 8.30 15.87 -11.83
C ASN A 181 9.01 14.79 -12.69
N ASN A 182 9.71 13.85 -12.03
CA ASN A 182 10.34 12.68 -12.65
C ASN A 182 9.38 11.47 -12.69
N HIS A 183 9.86 10.34 -13.20
CA HIS A 183 9.16 9.07 -13.24
C HIS A 183 9.64 8.09 -12.17
N VAL A 184 8.72 7.22 -11.74
CA VAL A 184 9.02 6.11 -10.82
C VAL A 184 8.48 4.81 -11.39
N ARG A 185 9.36 3.84 -11.62
CA ARG A 185 8.95 2.46 -11.86
C ARG A 185 8.46 1.87 -10.55
N TYR A 186 7.19 1.45 -10.52
CA TYR A 186 6.51 1.03 -9.30
C TYR A 186 5.79 -0.31 -9.48
N ARG A 187 5.95 -1.24 -8.54
CA ARG A 187 5.33 -2.56 -8.57
C ARG A 187 4.89 -2.99 -7.18
N VAL A 188 3.67 -3.52 -7.10
CA VAL A 188 3.13 -4.11 -5.86
C VAL A 188 2.59 -5.52 -6.16
N SER A 189 3.14 -6.51 -5.44
CA SER A 189 2.84 -7.93 -5.61
C SER A 189 2.20 -8.49 -4.34
N PRO A 190 0.90 -8.82 -4.36
CA PRO A 190 0.27 -9.57 -3.28
C PRO A 190 0.89 -10.96 -3.11
N ILE A 191 1.26 -11.32 -1.88
CA ILE A 191 1.90 -12.61 -1.60
C ILE A 191 0.87 -13.56 -0.99
N PHE A 192 0.36 -14.51 -1.78
CA PHE A 192 -0.51 -15.58 -1.29
C PHE A 192 0.28 -16.86 -1.07
N LYS A 193 -0.09 -17.63 -0.04
CA LYS A 193 0.43 -19.00 0.16
C LYS A 193 -0.62 -20.00 -0.29
N ASP A 194 -0.24 -20.90 -1.20
CA ASP A 194 -1.12 -21.95 -1.73
C ASP A 194 -2.48 -21.38 -2.23
N ASN A 195 -3.59 -21.94 -1.73
CA ASN A 195 -4.96 -21.55 -2.08
C ASN A 195 -5.58 -20.55 -1.08
N GLU A 196 -4.77 -19.82 -0.32
CA GLU A 196 -5.27 -18.83 0.63
C GLU A 196 -5.99 -17.69 -0.09
N LEU A 197 -7.08 -17.20 0.50
CA LEU A 197 -7.89 -16.11 -0.05
C LEU A 197 -7.46 -14.72 0.44
N VAL A 198 -6.66 -14.65 1.49
CA VAL A 198 -6.06 -13.42 2.02
C VAL A 198 -4.54 -13.52 1.87
N ALA A 199 -3.91 -12.48 1.32
CA ALA A 199 -2.47 -12.47 1.15
C ALA A 199 -1.76 -12.42 2.52
N ARG A 200 -0.60 -13.08 2.61
CA ARG A 200 0.31 -13.02 3.75
C ARG A 200 0.99 -11.67 3.91
N GLY A 201 1.07 -10.91 2.82
CA GLY A 201 1.65 -9.58 2.78
C GLY A 201 1.66 -9.02 1.37
N VAL A 202 2.37 -7.90 1.20
CA VAL A 202 2.66 -7.31 -0.11
C VAL A 202 4.16 -7.10 -0.26
N GLU A 203 4.71 -7.45 -1.40
CA GLU A 203 6.00 -6.96 -1.85
C GLU A 203 5.77 -5.61 -2.56
N MET A 204 6.59 -4.61 -2.26
CA MET A 204 6.57 -3.30 -2.90
C MET A 204 7.96 -2.95 -3.40
N GLN A 205 8.03 -2.52 -4.65
CA GLN A 205 9.26 -2.11 -5.32
C GLN A 205 9.07 -0.74 -5.95
N ALA A 206 10.03 0.16 -5.78
CA ALA A 206 10.07 1.45 -6.45
C ALA A 206 11.50 1.83 -6.85
N GLN A 207 11.65 2.46 -8.01
CA GLN A 207 12.91 3.06 -8.46
C GLN A 207 12.62 4.30 -9.30
N SER A 208 13.27 5.43 -9.01
CA SER A 208 13.27 6.58 -9.91
C SER A 208 14.00 6.28 -11.22
N ILE A 209 13.59 6.94 -12.31
CA ILE A 209 14.15 6.66 -13.66
C ILE A 209 15.22 7.68 -14.06
N GLU A 210 14.98 8.95 -13.83
CA GLU A 210 15.86 10.05 -14.24
C GLU A 210 17.08 10.22 -13.32
N ASP A 211 17.00 9.72 -12.09
CA ASP A 211 18.04 9.79 -11.07
C ASP A 211 18.06 8.52 -10.20
N ASN A 212 18.82 8.54 -9.10
CA ASN A 212 18.90 7.43 -8.14
C ASN A 212 18.46 7.86 -6.72
N GLU A 213 17.62 8.91 -6.61
CA GLU A 213 17.24 9.48 -5.31
C GLU A 213 16.12 8.71 -4.60
N LEU A 214 15.30 7.94 -5.34
CA LEU A 214 14.24 7.10 -4.78
C LEU A 214 14.45 5.63 -5.17
N GLN A 215 14.64 4.78 -4.17
CA GLN A 215 14.69 3.33 -4.35
C GLN A 215 14.24 2.60 -3.09
N PHE A 216 13.38 1.59 -3.24
CA PHE A 216 13.14 0.62 -2.18
C PHE A 216 12.64 -0.72 -2.71
N HIS A 217 12.87 -1.76 -1.91
CA HIS A 217 12.31 -3.09 -2.10
C HIS A 217 12.00 -3.68 -0.73
N VAL A 218 10.72 -3.86 -0.45
CA VAL A 218 10.23 -4.24 0.88
C VAL A 218 9.12 -5.28 0.81
N TYR A 219 9.00 -6.06 1.87
CA TYR A 219 7.86 -6.94 2.11
C TYR A 219 7.14 -6.51 3.39
N ILE A 220 5.83 -6.33 3.31
CA ILE A 220 4.97 -5.87 4.40
C ILE A 220 3.99 -6.97 4.77
N PHE A 221 4.09 -7.48 5.99
CA PHE A 221 3.20 -8.52 6.50
C PHE A 221 1.76 -8.01 6.69
N ASN A 222 0.79 -8.84 6.29
CA ASN A 222 -0.65 -8.61 6.45
C ASN A 222 -1.14 -9.10 7.82
N ILE A 223 -0.61 -8.49 8.87
CA ILE A 223 -0.88 -8.83 10.28
C ILE A 223 -1.61 -7.67 10.97
N GLU A 224 -2.21 -7.91 12.12
CA GLU A 224 -2.78 -6.85 12.97
C GLU A 224 -2.55 -7.25 14.43
N GLU A 225 -2.04 -6.33 15.24
CA GLU A 225 -1.74 -6.60 16.64
C GLU A 225 -2.98 -7.09 17.40
N GLY A 226 -2.82 -8.18 18.17
CA GLY A 226 -3.88 -8.78 18.96
C GLY A 226 -4.93 -9.55 18.14
N MET A 227 -4.67 -9.82 16.86
CA MET A 227 -5.57 -10.54 15.98
C MET A 227 -4.87 -11.73 15.31
N VAL A 228 -5.56 -12.86 15.25
CA VAL A 228 -5.12 -14.04 14.48
C VAL A 228 -5.99 -14.14 13.24
N ILE A 229 -5.35 -14.09 12.08
CA ILE A 229 -6.00 -14.15 10.76
C ILE A 229 -5.99 -15.58 10.24
N ASN A 230 -7.14 -16.06 9.80
CA ASN A 230 -7.24 -17.26 8.98
C ASN A 230 -7.10 -16.87 7.52
N TYR A 231 -5.88 -16.97 6.98
CA TYR A 231 -5.59 -16.56 5.60
C TYR A 231 -6.32 -17.42 4.56
N GLN A 232 -6.72 -18.64 4.93
CA GLN A 232 -7.44 -19.54 4.03
C GLN A 232 -8.80 -18.96 3.60
N ASP A 233 -9.49 -18.23 4.47
CA ASP A 233 -10.85 -17.78 4.20
C ASP A 233 -11.18 -16.34 4.67
N GLY A 234 -10.23 -15.70 5.36
CA GLY A 234 -10.32 -14.35 5.90
C GLY A 234 -11.02 -14.20 7.25
N THR A 235 -11.51 -15.28 7.86
CA THR A 235 -12.01 -15.21 9.25
C THR A 235 -10.91 -14.80 10.23
N SER A 236 -11.27 -14.29 11.41
CA SER A 236 -10.29 -13.85 12.41
C SER A 236 -10.75 -14.06 13.85
N THR A 237 -9.79 -14.28 14.74
CA THR A 237 -10.01 -14.36 16.20
C THR A 237 -9.16 -13.32 16.92
N VAL A 238 -9.51 -13.02 18.18
CA VAL A 238 -8.64 -12.18 19.02
C VAL A 238 -7.56 -13.09 19.56
N GLU A 239 -6.31 -12.63 19.49
CA GLU A 239 -5.20 -13.31 20.13
C GLU A 239 -5.42 -13.33 21.65
N ARG A 240 -5.47 -14.53 22.22
CA ARG A 240 -5.60 -14.66 23.68
C ARG A 240 -4.22 -14.46 24.28
N SER A 241 -4.04 -13.36 25.00
CA SER A 241 -2.88 -13.20 25.88
C SER A 241 -2.92 -14.35 26.90
N ASN A 242 -1.91 -15.22 26.89
CA ASN A 242 -1.68 -16.10 28.03
C ASN A 242 -1.38 -15.18 29.22
N LYS A 243 -2.32 -15.14 30.18
CA LYS A 243 -2.13 -14.46 31.45
C LYS A 243 -1.13 -15.23 32.32
#